data_AF-A0A336ME93-F1
#
_entry.id   AF-A0A336ME93-F1
#
_cell.length_a   1.000
_cell.length_b   1.000
_cell.length_c   1.000
_cell.angle_alpha   90.00
_cell.angle_beta   90.00
_cell.angle_gamma   90.00
#
_symmetry.space_group_name_H-M   'P 1'
#
loop_
_entity.id
_entity.type
_entity.pdbx_description
1 polymer ?
#
loop_
_entity_poly.entity_id
_entity_poly.type
_entity_poly.pdbx_seq_one_letter_code
_entity_poly.pdbx_strand_id
1 'polypeptide(L)'
;MVTQTHTIERNGKPGKLDVAKTWNKAITKSSVFEDKDELLDIVYWGRQVVGMILGVIFGFIPLKGIIALALFSMLSCAVTYFYCVNFQGIDEEEYGGVWELLKEGFMTSFASFLVVWIIVYNGIHFDSIHDG
;
A
#
# COMPACT_ATOMS: atom_id res chain seq x y z
N MET A 1 -24.70 -9.06 40.23
CA MET A 1 -24.14 -8.03 39.34
C MET A 1 -24.29 -8.53 37.92
N VAL A 2 -25.23 -7.97 37.16
CA VAL A 2 -25.59 -8.44 35.82
C VAL A 2 -24.68 -7.73 34.82
N THR A 3 -23.86 -8.51 34.13
CA THR A 3 -23.03 -8.05 33.00
C THR A 3 -23.95 -7.61 31.88
N GLN A 4 -23.96 -6.31 31.59
CA GLN A 4 -24.65 -5.74 30.43
C GLN A 4 -23.85 -6.05 29.17
N THR A 5 -24.22 -7.14 28.47
CA THR A 5 -23.72 -7.44 27.13
C THR A 5 -24.39 -6.49 26.14
N HIS A 6 -23.68 -5.43 25.74
CA HIS A 6 -24.09 -4.59 24.60
C HIS A 6 -24.20 -5.47 23.36
N THR A 7 -25.43 -5.78 22.99
CA THR A 7 -25.77 -6.49 21.75
C THR A 7 -25.68 -5.45 20.64
N ILE A 8 -24.60 -5.48 19.84
CA ILE A 8 -24.53 -4.69 18.60
C ILE A 8 -25.49 -5.36 17.62
N GLU A 9 -26.70 -4.81 17.48
CA GLU A 9 -27.61 -5.17 16.40
C GLU A 9 -26.99 -4.72 15.07
N ARG A 10 -26.26 -5.62 14.39
CA ARG A 10 -25.89 -5.45 12.98
C ARG A 10 -27.13 -5.72 12.11
N ASN A 11 -28.10 -4.81 12.13
CA ASN A 11 -29.18 -4.77 11.15
C ASN A 11 -28.76 -3.87 9.98
N GLY A 12 -28.03 -4.45 9.03
CA GLY A 12 -27.65 -3.80 7.78
C GLY A 12 -27.43 -4.87 6.73
N LYS A 13 -28.23 -4.82 5.66
CA LYS A 13 -28.22 -5.71 4.48
C LYS A 13 -26.79 -6.11 4.06
N PRO A 14 -26.56 -7.30 3.46
CA PRO A 14 -25.30 -7.62 2.79
C PRO A 14 -25.19 -6.79 1.51
N GLY A 15 -25.00 -5.48 1.69
CA GLY A 15 -24.80 -4.52 0.62
C GLY A 15 -23.37 -4.67 0.17
N LYS A 16 -23.20 -5.34 -0.98
CA LYS A 16 -22.06 -5.23 -1.89
C LYS A 16 -21.11 -4.11 -1.46
N LEU A 17 -19.97 -4.47 -0.85
CA LEU A 17 -18.93 -3.52 -0.42
C LEU A 17 -18.67 -2.58 -1.60
N ASP A 18 -19.08 -1.32 -1.47
CA ASP A 18 -19.00 -0.35 -2.56
C ASP A 18 -17.58 0.21 -2.54
N VAL A 19 -16.67 -0.55 -3.15
CA VAL A 19 -15.23 -0.27 -3.22
C VAL A 19 -14.96 1.18 -3.66
N ALA A 20 -15.83 1.74 -4.51
CA ALA A 20 -15.76 3.11 -4.98
C ALA A 20 -16.11 4.14 -3.88
N LYS A 21 -17.04 3.83 -2.97
CA LYS A 21 -17.32 4.66 -1.80
C LYS A 21 -16.19 4.58 -0.78
N THR A 22 -15.66 3.39 -0.53
CA THR A 22 -14.49 3.19 0.35
C THR A 22 -13.27 3.94 -0.19
N TRP A 23 -13.02 3.91 -1.51
CA TRP A 23 -11.96 4.71 -2.14
C TRP A 23 -12.22 6.22 -2.08
N ASN A 24 -13.46 6.68 -2.31
CA ASN A 24 -13.78 8.11 -2.16
C ASN A 24 -13.62 8.58 -0.71
N LYS A 25 -13.98 7.73 0.26
CA LYS A 25 -13.76 7.96 1.69
C LYS A 25 -12.26 7.98 2.00
N ALA A 26 -11.47 7.08 1.42
CA ALA A 26 -10.00 7.05 1.53
C ALA A 26 -9.29 8.30 1.01
N ILE A 27 -9.87 8.95 0.01
CA ILE A 27 -9.34 10.18 -0.61
C ILE A 27 -9.87 11.43 0.13
N THR A 28 -10.88 11.28 1.00
CA THR A 28 -11.39 12.36 1.85
C THR A 28 -10.56 12.42 3.14
N LYS A 29 -9.83 13.52 3.32
CA LYS A 29 -9.03 13.80 4.51
C LYS A 29 -9.89 13.71 5.78
N SER A 30 -9.41 13.03 6.83
CA SER A 30 -10.04 12.98 8.17
C SER A 30 -11.40 12.28 8.24
N SER A 31 -11.65 11.23 7.45
CA SER A 31 -12.75 10.31 7.78
C SER A 31 -12.30 9.33 8.85
N VAL A 32 -12.97 9.33 10.01
CA VAL A 32 -12.79 8.27 11.01
C VAL A 32 -13.13 6.94 10.35
N PHE A 33 -12.13 6.06 10.22
CA PHE A 33 -12.34 4.68 9.80
C PHE A 33 -12.81 3.91 11.02
N GLU A 34 -14.04 3.41 10.95
CA GLU A 34 -14.68 2.66 12.03
C GLU A 34 -14.06 1.26 12.19
N ASP A 35 -13.39 0.75 11.14
CA ASP A 35 -12.73 -0.56 11.09
C ASP A 35 -11.29 -0.44 10.59
N LYS A 36 -10.35 -1.02 11.36
CA LYS A 36 -8.91 -1.10 11.05
C LYS A 36 -8.63 -1.88 9.75
N ASP A 37 -9.42 -2.90 9.46
CA ASP A 37 -9.26 -3.75 8.28
C ASP A 37 -9.53 -2.98 6.97
N GLU A 38 -10.49 -2.05 6.96
CA GLU A 38 -10.80 -1.22 5.79
C GLU A 38 -9.63 -0.28 5.43
N LEU A 39 -9.00 0.29 6.48
CA LEU A 39 -7.81 1.12 6.33
C LEU A 39 -6.61 0.31 5.81
N LEU A 40 -6.40 -0.90 6.34
CA LEU A 40 -5.36 -1.81 5.90
C LEU A 40 -5.52 -2.20 4.43
N ASP A 41 -6.74 -2.52 3.99
CA ASP A 41 -7.03 -2.86 2.59
C ASP A 41 -6.71 -1.70 1.63
N ILE A 42 -7.13 -0.48 1.96
CA ILE A 42 -6.87 0.71 1.15
C ILE A 42 -5.37 0.98 1.06
N VAL A 43 -4.66 0.97 2.20
CA VAL A 43 -3.22 1.20 2.25
C VAL A 43 -2.48 0.12 1.46
N TYR A 44 -2.90 -1.14 1.59
CA TYR A 44 -2.35 -2.26 0.84
C TYR A 44 -2.51 -2.06 -0.67
N TRP A 45 -3.72 -1.79 -1.15
CA TRP A 45 -4.00 -1.56 -2.56
C TRP A 45 -3.29 -0.31 -3.10
N GLY A 46 -3.24 0.77 -2.33
CA GLY A 46 -2.53 2.00 -2.69
C GLY A 46 -1.04 1.75 -2.89
N ARG A 47 -0.40 1.00 -1.99
CA ARG A 47 1.00 0.60 -2.14
C ARG A 47 1.21 -0.31 -3.34
N GLN A 48 0.30 -1.23 -3.61
CA GLN A 48 0.41 -2.15 -4.74
C GLN A 48 0.42 -1.39 -6.08
N VAL A 49 -0.43 -0.37 -6.22
CA VAL A 49 -0.46 0.50 -7.40
C VAL A 49 0.83 1.30 -7.53
N VAL A 50 1.31 1.89 -6.43
CA VAL A 50 2.58 2.66 -6.42
C VAL A 50 3.77 1.76 -6.77
N GLY A 51 3.84 0.56 -6.19
CA GLY A 51 4.90 -0.41 -6.47
C GLY A 51 4.90 -0.87 -7.93
N MET A 52 3.72 -1.05 -8.53
CA MET A 52 3.58 -1.36 -9.95
C MET A 52 4.08 -0.21 -10.83
N ILE A 53 3.67 1.03 -10.55
CA ILE A 53 4.10 2.21 -11.31
C ILE A 53 5.63 2.38 -11.22
N LEU A 54 6.19 2.28 -10.01
CA LEU A 54 7.64 2.38 -9.79
C LEU A 54 8.41 1.24 -10.47
N GLY A 55 7.90 0.01 -10.42
CA GLY A 55 8.50 -1.14 -11.11
C GLY A 55 8.56 -0.95 -12.62
N VAL A 56 7.51 -0.38 -13.21
CA VAL A 56 7.49 -0.03 -14.64
C VAL A 56 8.51 1.07 -14.94
N ILE A 57 8.46 2.21 -14.24
CA ILE A 57 9.38 3.34 -14.46
C ILE A 57 10.84 2.89 -14.32
N PHE A 58 11.15 2.10 -13.28
CA PHE A 58 12.52 1.63 -13.01
C PHE A 58 12.93 0.46 -13.91
N GLY A 59 11.99 -0.21 -14.57
CA GLY A 59 12.29 -1.21 -15.59
C GLY A 59 12.71 -0.57 -16.92
N PHE A 60 12.14 0.60 -17.24
CA PHE A 60 12.54 1.40 -18.41
C PHE A 60 13.93 2.03 -18.25
N ILE A 61 14.28 2.45 -17.03
CA ILE A 61 15.60 3.00 -16.74
C ILE A 61 16.53 1.83 -16.42
N PRO A 62 17.73 1.69 -17.03
CA PRO A 62 18.69 0.64 -16.70
C PRO A 62 19.38 0.88 -15.34
N LEU A 63 18.61 1.17 -14.30
CA LEU A 63 19.09 1.28 -12.92
C LEU A 63 19.44 -0.12 -12.42
N LYS A 64 20.72 -0.45 -12.43
CA LYS A 64 21.22 -1.78 -12.03
C LYS A 64 21.52 -1.83 -10.53
N GLY A 65 21.10 -2.92 -9.90
CA GLY A 65 21.54 -3.31 -8.56
C GLY A 65 20.87 -2.56 -7.41
N ILE A 66 21.61 -2.35 -6.33
CA ILE A 66 21.09 -1.89 -5.03
C ILE A 66 20.45 -0.50 -5.08
N ILE A 67 20.79 0.32 -6.07
CA ILE A 67 20.26 1.69 -6.23
C ILE A 67 18.76 1.65 -6.52
N ALA A 68 18.30 0.75 -7.40
CA ALA A 68 16.87 0.60 -7.69
C ALA A 68 16.09 0.13 -6.46
N LEU A 69 16.67 -0.78 -5.68
CA LEU A 69 16.09 -1.29 -4.43
C LEU A 69 16.02 -0.22 -3.35
N ALA A 70 17.08 0.59 -3.20
CA ALA A 70 17.14 1.67 -2.22
C ALA A 70 16.17 2.82 -2.56
N LEU A 71 16.04 3.17 -3.84
CA LEU A 71 15.07 4.16 -4.30
C LEU A 71 13.64 3.67 -4.11
N PHE A 72 13.37 2.40 -4.44
CA PHE A 72 12.07 1.80 -4.20
C PHE A 72 11.73 1.80 -2.70
N SER A 73 12.64 1.37 -1.84
CA SER A 73 12.38 1.33 -0.40
C SER A 73 12.13 2.72 0.18
N MET A 74 12.91 3.72 -0.25
CA MET A 74 12.72 5.11 0.16
C MET A 74 11.37 5.65 -0.28
N LEU A 75 10.98 5.46 -1.53
CA LEU A 75 9.69 5.94 -2.06
C LEU A 75 8.50 5.19 -1.44
N SER A 76 8.60 3.87 -1.30
CA SER A 76 7.55 3.04 -0.69
C SER A 76 7.31 3.42 0.77
N CYS A 77 8.38 3.63 1.54
CA CYS A 77 8.29 4.12 2.91
C CYS A 77 7.77 5.57 2.96
N ALA A 78 8.27 6.47 2.10
CA ALA A 78 7.87 7.87 2.11
C ALA A 78 6.39 8.07 1.76
N VAL A 79 5.89 7.39 0.71
CA VAL A 79 4.48 7.49 0.30
C VAL A 79 3.56 6.95 1.39
N THR A 80 3.91 5.79 1.97
CA THR A 80 3.15 5.21 3.07
C THR A 80 3.14 6.14 4.28
N TYR A 81 4.32 6.61 4.69
CA TYR A 81 4.47 7.49 5.84
C TYR A 81 3.69 8.78 5.65
N PHE A 82 3.81 9.41 4.47
CA PHE A 82 3.06 10.61 4.13
C PHE A 82 1.56 10.35 4.16
N TYR A 83 1.08 9.22 3.62
CA TYR A 83 -0.34 8.87 3.65
C TYR A 83 -0.88 8.69 5.08
N CYS A 84 -0.20 7.90 5.91
CA CYS A 84 -0.63 7.65 7.29
C CYS A 84 -0.57 8.91 8.16
N VAL A 85 0.48 9.72 8.04
CA VAL A 85 0.68 10.93 8.86
C VAL A 85 -0.14 12.13 8.35
N ASN A 86 -0.09 12.44 7.06
CA ASN A 86 -0.72 13.67 6.52
C ASN A 86 -2.18 13.48 6.10
N PHE A 87 -2.59 12.27 5.69
CA PHE A 87 -3.92 12.01 5.14
C PHE A 87 -4.87 11.40 6.16
N GLN A 88 -4.40 10.40 6.93
CA GLN A 88 -5.21 9.71 7.93
C GLN A 88 -5.08 10.28 9.34
N GLY A 89 -4.01 11.03 9.64
CA GLY A 89 -3.83 11.65 10.95
C GLY A 89 -3.86 10.63 12.09
N ILE A 90 -3.21 9.47 11.86
CA ILE A 90 -3.15 8.39 12.84
C ILE A 90 -2.40 8.91 14.06
N ASP A 91 -3.10 9.05 15.19
CA ASP A 91 -2.47 9.32 16.47
C ASP A 91 -1.70 8.06 16.90
N GLU A 92 -0.43 8.22 17.31
CA GLU A 92 0.51 7.12 17.54
C GLU A 92 0.03 6.11 18.60
N GLU A 93 -0.95 6.50 19.43
CA GLU A 93 -1.46 5.70 20.55
C GLU A 93 -2.55 4.67 20.18
N GLU A 94 -3.29 4.84 19.07
CA GLU A 94 -4.49 4.01 18.81
C GLU A 94 -4.25 2.86 17.80
N TYR A 95 -3.21 2.96 16.96
CA TYR A 95 -2.96 1.99 15.87
C TYR A 95 -1.64 1.21 15.96
N GLY A 96 -0.88 1.34 17.06
CA GLY A 96 0.45 0.70 17.20
C GLY A 96 1.58 1.44 16.47
N GLY A 97 1.29 2.65 15.97
CA GLY A 97 2.21 3.52 15.26
C GLY A 97 2.39 3.19 13.78
N VAL A 98 2.78 4.21 13.00
CA VAL A 98 3.03 4.11 11.55
C VAL A 98 4.10 3.07 11.21
N TRP A 99 4.97 2.74 12.17
CA TRP A 99 6.07 1.79 12.01
C TRP A 99 5.61 0.34 11.84
N GLU A 100 4.57 -0.11 12.55
CA GLU A 100 4.03 -1.47 12.37
C GLU A 100 3.36 -1.60 11.00
N LEU A 101 2.56 -0.60 10.63
CA LEU A 101 1.92 -0.52 9.31
C LEU A 101 2.95 -0.50 8.18
N LEU A 102 4.06 0.23 8.34
CA LEU A 102 5.14 0.26 7.36
C LEU A 102 5.71 -1.14 7.13
N LYS A 103 5.96 -1.90 8.20
CA LYS A 103 6.53 -3.26 8.13
C LYS A 103 5.58 -4.27 7.51
N GLU A 104 4.31 -4.25 7.89
CA GLU A 104 3.30 -5.23 7.46
C GLU A 104 3.09 -5.22 5.94
N GLY A 105 3.13 -4.04 5.31
CA GLY A 105 2.97 -3.89 3.85
C GLY A 105 4.25 -3.91 3.02
N PHE A 106 5.44 -3.84 3.66
CA PHE A 106 6.70 -3.65 2.95
C PHE A 106 7.10 -4.87 2.11
N MET A 107 7.05 -6.07 2.70
CA MET A 107 7.51 -7.31 2.04
C MET A 107 6.71 -7.62 0.78
N THR A 108 5.39 -7.44 0.84
CA THR A 108 4.50 -7.70 -0.31
C THR A 108 4.71 -6.68 -1.42
N SER A 109 4.85 -5.40 -1.07
CA SER A 109 5.15 -4.35 -2.04
C SER A 109 6.53 -4.53 -2.69
N PHE A 110 7.51 -5.01 -1.92
CA PHE A 110 8.85 -5.31 -2.40
C PHE A 110 8.85 -6.48 -3.40
N ALA A 111 8.14 -7.56 -3.08
CA ALA A 111 8.01 -8.69 -3.99
C ALA A 111 7.33 -8.30 -5.32
N SER A 112 6.23 -7.53 -5.26
CA SER A 112 5.53 -7.10 -6.47
C SER A 112 6.37 -6.16 -7.34
N PHE A 113 7.09 -5.22 -6.72
CA PHE A 113 8.07 -4.37 -7.40
C PHE A 113 9.14 -5.21 -8.12
N LEU A 114 9.76 -6.17 -7.43
CA LEU A 114 10.79 -7.02 -8.02
C LEU A 114 10.28 -7.79 -9.24
N VAL A 115 9.08 -8.36 -9.16
CA VAL A 115 8.48 -9.12 -10.26
C VAL A 115 8.27 -8.22 -11.48
N VAL A 116 7.63 -7.06 -11.30
CA VAL A 116 7.38 -6.10 -12.40
C VAL A 116 8.70 -5.59 -12.97
N TRP A 117 9.65 -5.22 -12.11
CA TRP A 117 10.94 -4.70 -12.51
C TRP A 117 11.75 -5.71 -13.34
N ILE A 118 11.84 -6.97 -12.91
CA ILE A 118 12.56 -8.03 -13.64
C ILE A 118 11.91 -8.29 -15.00
N ILE A 119 10.57 -8.37 -15.06
CA ILE A 119 9.83 -8.62 -16.31
C ILE A 119 10.08 -7.48 -17.30
N VAL A 120 9.94 -6.23 -16.87
CA VAL A 120 10.11 -5.06 -17.74
C VAL A 120 11.58 -4.88 -18.15
N TYR A 121 12.51 -5.02 -17.20
CA TYR A 121 13.94 -4.93 -17.48
C TYR A 121 14.37 -5.99 -18.50
N ASN A 122 13.99 -7.25 -18.28
CA ASN A 122 14.28 -8.33 -19.21
C ASN A 122 13.61 -8.09 -20.57
N GLY A 123 12.35 -7.67 -20.60
CA GLY A 123 11.63 -7.43 -21.87
C GLY A 123 12.23 -6.32 -22.72
N ILE A 124 12.75 -5.26 -22.11
CA ILE A 124 13.32 -4.11 -22.82
C ILE A 124 14.79 -4.34 -23.19
N HIS A 125 15.57 -4.97 -22.30
CA HIS A 125 17.01 -5.12 -22.47
C HIS A 125 17.43 -6.48 -23.04
N PHE A 126 16.49 -7.35 -23.43
CA PHE A 126 16.80 -8.69 -23.99
C PHE A 126 17.68 -8.62 -25.24
N ASP A 127 17.37 -7.70 -26.16
CA ASP A 127 18.12 -7.56 -27.43
C ASP A 127 19.51 -6.96 -27.22
N SER A 128 19.69 -6.08 -26.22
CA SER A 128 21.00 -5.47 -25.94
C SER A 128 22.07 -6.46 -25.45
N ILE A 129 21.71 -7.73 -25.18
CA ILE A 129 22.65 -8.81 -24.80
C ILE A 129 23.00 -9.70 -26.01
N HIS A 130 22.17 -9.74 -27.06
CA HIS A 130 22.38 -10.64 -28.21
C HIS A 130 23.18 -10.02 -29.36
N ASP A 131 23.35 -8.70 -29.37
CA ASP A 131 24.12 -7.96 -30.40
C ASP A 131 25.58 -7.63 -29.99
N GLY A 132 26.15 -8.31 -28.98
CA GLY A 132 27.51 -8.10 -28.46
C GLY A 132 28.48 -9.23 -28.74
#